data_AF-A0AA35LGK6-F1
#
_entry.id   AF-A0AA35LGK6-F1
#
_cell.length_a   1.000
_cell.length_b   1.000
_cell.length_c   1.000
_cell.angle_alpha   90.00
_cell.angle_beta   90.00
_cell.angle_gamma   90.00
#
_symmetry.space_group_name_H-M   'P 1'
#
loop_
_entity.id
_entity.type
_entity.pdbx_description
1 polymer ?
#
loop_
_entity_poly.entity_id
_entity_poly.type
_entity_poly.pdbx_seq_one_letter_code
_entity_poly.pdbx_strand_id
1 'polypeptide(L)'
;MTLKAAALILSLLAITGAQAEINADQVTDVIWKYFTDMGNNAKETVEQVQQSEVSKRLNTLFQDNFQALNTYAGELQNRLVPFATDMYLRLAEDSEKLKQQIQKEIQQLQAQLAPHANDVDSAISRNIQELQAKLAPYAEELKTQVNQNAGELRRKLELLAQEVQAKLQENMGSLQTSLSPYADELQQQVNQKVEDIKGSMTPYADELKAKVDQTMAELRNSLSPYTQDVQEQLNRQLEGMSFQMKKSIEDLRAQLLERTEDLRLKLSPLAQEMREKLQGDAADLRESLTPYMEGLNKKMDQQIEEFRQVVGPYGENFNRLLVQKVEEMKKKLKPYAGEMEDHLSFLEKDVRDRFNSFFDSLKQMANEKAALPALEE
;
A
#
# COMPACT_ATOMS: atom_id res chain seq x y z
N MET A 1 -88.28 55.97 -14.53
CA MET A 1 -87.60 54.70 -14.87
C MET A 1 -88.57 53.85 -15.68
N THR A 2 -88.13 53.21 -16.76
CA THR A 2 -89.00 52.43 -17.65
C THR A 2 -89.32 51.05 -17.05
N LEU A 3 -90.49 50.47 -17.39
CA LEU A 3 -90.95 49.13 -16.97
C LEU A 3 -89.89 48.02 -17.15
N LYS A 4 -88.99 48.22 -18.12
CA LYS A 4 -87.85 47.35 -18.42
C LYS A 4 -86.83 47.29 -17.28
N ALA A 5 -86.67 48.36 -16.50
CA ALA A 5 -85.76 48.41 -15.35
C ALA A 5 -86.28 47.59 -14.15
N ALA A 6 -87.59 47.59 -13.91
CA ALA A 6 -88.22 46.78 -12.86
C ALA A 6 -88.18 45.28 -13.19
N ALA A 7 -88.42 44.92 -14.45
CA ALA A 7 -88.28 43.55 -14.94
C ALA A 7 -86.82 43.04 -14.86
N LEU A 8 -85.83 43.93 -15.05
CA LEU A 8 -84.40 43.63 -14.89
C LEU A 8 -84.01 43.40 -13.43
N ILE A 9 -84.60 44.12 -12.48
CA ILE A 9 -84.30 43.92 -11.04
C ILE A 9 -84.89 42.59 -10.54
N LEU A 10 -86.09 42.21 -10.99
CA LEU A 10 -86.72 40.93 -10.65
C LEU A 10 -85.97 39.73 -11.25
N SER A 11 -85.43 39.85 -12.46
CA SER A 11 -84.60 38.78 -13.04
C SER A 11 -83.22 38.68 -12.38
N LEU A 12 -82.62 39.80 -11.95
CA LEU A 12 -81.37 39.78 -11.19
C LEU A 12 -81.52 39.13 -9.80
N LEU A 13 -82.64 39.36 -9.10
CA LEU A 13 -82.95 38.71 -7.81
C LEU A 13 -83.14 37.19 -7.92
N ALA A 14 -83.66 36.69 -9.05
CA ALA A 14 -83.81 35.25 -9.30
C ALA A 14 -82.49 34.55 -9.70
N ILE A 15 -81.51 35.30 -10.20
CA ILE A 15 -80.20 34.79 -10.64
C ILE A 15 -79.18 34.78 -9.49
N THR A 16 -79.30 35.69 -8.52
CA THR A 16 -78.48 35.64 -7.30
C THR A 16 -79.08 34.63 -6.33
N GLY A 17 -78.64 33.37 -6.41
CA GLY A 17 -79.11 32.21 -5.63
C GLY A 17 -78.98 32.28 -4.09
N ALA A 18 -79.40 33.37 -3.46
CA ALA A 18 -79.86 33.35 -2.07
C ALA A 18 -81.28 32.76 -2.07
N GLN A 19 -81.60 31.89 -1.10
CA GLN A 19 -82.93 31.30 -0.86
C GLN A 19 -83.99 32.37 -0.51
N ALA A 20 -84.27 33.29 -1.43
CA ALA A 20 -85.43 34.13 -1.38
C ALA A 20 -86.56 33.33 -2.02
N GLU A 21 -87.43 32.75 -1.19
CA GLU A 21 -88.77 32.39 -1.63
C GLU A 21 -89.38 33.65 -2.23
N ILE A 22 -89.39 33.73 -3.57
CA ILE A 22 -90.08 34.79 -4.29
C ILE A 22 -91.58 34.52 -4.06
N ASN A 23 -92.10 35.08 -2.98
CA ASN A 23 -93.50 34.93 -2.62
C ASN A 23 -94.34 35.69 -3.66
N ALA A 24 -95.42 35.08 -4.13
CA ALA A 24 -96.37 35.71 -5.05
C ALA A 24 -96.86 37.07 -4.53
N ASP A 25 -96.93 37.23 -3.20
CA ASP A 25 -97.25 38.50 -2.55
C ASP A 25 -96.19 39.60 -2.82
N GLN A 26 -94.89 39.27 -2.87
CA GLN A 26 -93.82 40.25 -3.12
C GLN A 26 -93.83 40.78 -4.56
N VAL A 27 -94.13 39.91 -5.54
CA VAL A 27 -94.29 40.34 -6.94
C VAL A 27 -95.54 41.19 -7.08
N THR A 28 -96.62 40.82 -6.37
CA THR A 28 -97.87 41.58 -6.34
C THR A 28 -97.65 42.97 -5.73
N ASP A 29 -96.90 43.07 -4.62
CA ASP A 29 -96.58 44.34 -3.94
C ASP A 29 -95.78 45.30 -4.83
N VAL A 30 -94.77 44.80 -5.57
CA VAL A 30 -93.96 45.64 -6.47
C VAL A 30 -94.81 46.22 -7.61
N ILE A 31 -95.71 45.40 -8.18
CA ILE A 31 -96.63 45.83 -9.23
C ILE A 31 -97.63 46.85 -8.67
N TRP A 32 -98.18 46.60 -7.48
CA TRP A 32 -99.18 47.47 -6.85
C TRP A 32 -98.61 48.84 -6.46
N LYS A 33 -97.37 48.88 -5.98
CA LYS A 33 -96.67 50.13 -5.68
C LYS A 33 -96.47 51.00 -6.93
N TYR A 34 -96.08 50.40 -8.06
CA TYR A 34 -95.87 51.13 -9.31
C TYR A 34 -97.18 51.75 -9.85
N PHE A 35 -98.29 51.00 -9.85
CA PHE A 35 -99.58 51.51 -10.31
C PHE A 35 -100.15 52.59 -9.38
N THR A 36 -99.94 52.45 -8.06
CA THR A 36 -100.38 53.45 -7.08
C THR A 36 -99.63 54.78 -7.23
N ASP A 37 -98.31 54.74 -7.43
CA ASP A 37 -97.48 55.95 -7.65
C ASP A 37 -97.87 56.67 -8.95
N MET A 38 -98.18 55.93 -10.01
CA MET A 38 -98.64 56.51 -11.28
C MET A 38 -100.01 57.18 -11.14
N GLY A 39 -100.91 56.57 -10.35
CA GLY A 39 -102.22 57.12 -10.09
C GLY A 39 -102.20 58.40 -9.24
N ASN A 40 -101.37 58.44 -8.21
CA ASN A 40 -101.26 59.62 -7.35
C ASN A 40 -100.70 60.85 -8.09
N ASN A 41 -99.71 60.67 -8.96
CA ASN A 41 -99.15 61.76 -9.78
C ASN A 41 -100.16 62.35 -10.78
N ALA A 42 -101.06 61.52 -11.32
CA ALA A 42 -102.12 61.98 -12.21
C ALA A 42 -103.19 62.81 -11.47
N LYS A 43 -103.45 62.49 -10.19
CA LYS A 43 -104.43 63.19 -9.34
C LYS A 43 -103.98 64.59 -8.94
N GLU A 44 -102.69 64.78 -8.69
CA GLU A 44 -102.08 66.08 -8.32
C GLU A 44 -102.14 67.10 -9.47
N THR A 45 -102.16 66.63 -10.73
CA THR A 45 -102.20 67.50 -11.92
C THR A 45 -103.61 68.07 -12.19
N VAL A 46 -104.65 67.56 -11.52
CA VAL A 46 -106.06 67.93 -11.76
C VAL A 46 -106.56 69.06 -10.84
N GLU A 47 -105.89 69.35 -9.72
CA GLU A 47 -106.36 70.37 -8.76
C GLU A 47 -106.19 71.83 -9.23
N GLN A 48 -105.49 72.10 -10.35
CA GLN A 48 -105.26 73.46 -10.84
C GLN A 48 -106.21 73.98 -11.93
N VAL A 49 -107.20 73.18 -12.39
CA VAL A 49 -108.13 73.61 -13.46
C VAL A 49 -109.58 73.44 -13.01
N GLN A 50 -110.00 74.26 -12.04
CA GLN A 50 -111.39 74.37 -11.59
C GLN A 50 -111.96 75.73 -12.00
N GLN A 51 -112.71 75.77 -13.11
CA GLN A 51 -113.76 76.74 -13.51
C GLN A 51 -113.89 76.88 -15.04
N SER A 52 -114.01 75.76 -15.76
CA SER A 52 -114.33 75.75 -17.18
C SER A 52 -115.04 74.44 -17.57
N GLU A 53 -115.93 74.47 -18.56
CA GLU A 53 -116.55 73.26 -19.14
C GLU A 53 -115.52 72.24 -19.66
N VAL A 54 -114.30 72.69 -19.97
CA VAL A 54 -113.16 71.82 -20.32
C VAL A 54 -112.79 70.89 -19.16
N SER A 55 -112.89 71.35 -17.91
CA SER A 55 -112.57 70.57 -16.70
C SER A 55 -113.50 69.36 -16.54
N LYS A 56 -114.80 69.53 -16.83
CA LYS A 56 -115.76 68.40 -16.77
C LYS A 56 -115.42 67.31 -17.79
N ARG A 57 -115.10 67.67 -19.04
CA ARG A 57 -114.67 66.70 -20.07
C ARG A 57 -113.33 66.03 -19.73
N LEU A 58 -112.39 66.79 -19.17
CA LEU A 58 -111.10 66.27 -18.75
C LEU A 58 -111.26 65.26 -17.60
N ASN A 59 -112.13 65.55 -16.63
CA ASN A 59 -112.41 64.66 -15.50
C ASN A 59 -113.02 63.32 -15.95
N THR A 60 -113.90 63.34 -16.96
CA THR A 60 -114.45 62.11 -17.56
C THR A 60 -113.36 61.30 -18.25
N LEU A 61 -112.53 61.94 -19.10
CA LEU A 61 -111.42 61.26 -19.77
C LEU A 61 -110.39 60.68 -18.78
N PHE A 62 -110.16 61.34 -17.65
CA PHE A 62 -109.28 60.82 -16.60
C PHE A 62 -109.87 59.62 -15.88
N GLN A 63 -111.17 59.64 -15.53
CA GLN A 63 -111.84 58.47 -14.94
C GLN A 63 -111.81 57.27 -15.90
N ASP A 64 -112.10 57.49 -17.18
CA ASP A 64 -112.09 56.44 -18.19
C ASP A 64 -110.68 55.85 -18.37
N ASN A 65 -109.64 56.69 -18.40
CA ASN A 65 -108.25 56.23 -18.50
C ASN A 65 -107.78 55.48 -17.24
N PHE A 66 -108.17 55.92 -16.05
CA PHE A 66 -107.83 55.21 -14.82
C PHE A 66 -108.47 53.82 -14.75
N GLN A 67 -109.73 53.73 -15.19
CA GLN A 67 -110.45 52.47 -15.25
C GLN A 67 -109.80 51.53 -16.27
N ALA A 68 -109.38 52.06 -17.43
CA ALA A 68 -108.61 51.30 -18.42
C ALA A 68 -107.25 50.82 -17.89
N LEU A 69 -106.51 51.68 -17.18
CA LEU A 69 -105.22 51.32 -16.57
C LEU A 69 -105.38 50.24 -15.49
N ASN A 70 -106.40 50.35 -14.65
CA ASN A 70 -106.64 49.36 -13.60
C ASN A 70 -107.06 48.00 -14.19
N THR A 71 -107.82 48.02 -15.28
CA THR A 71 -108.16 46.81 -16.04
C THR A 71 -106.91 46.17 -16.64
N TYR A 72 -106.04 46.97 -17.25
CA TYR A 72 -104.78 46.50 -17.82
C TYR A 72 -103.81 45.95 -16.76
N ALA A 73 -103.74 46.58 -15.59
CA ALA A 73 -102.97 46.10 -14.45
C ALA A 73 -103.46 44.73 -13.96
N GLY A 74 -104.78 44.56 -13.83
CA GLY A 74 -105.40 43.29 -13.47
C GLY A 74 -105.17 42.20 -14.51
N GLU A 75 -105.27 42.52 -15.80
CA GLU A 75 -104.97 41.58 -16.90
C GLU A 75 -103.50 41.15 -16.92
N LEU A 76 -102.58 42.08 -16.65
CA LEU A 76 -101.14 41.79 -16.58
C LEU A 76 -100.83 40.88 -15.38
N GLN A 77 -101.41 41.16 -14.20
CA GLN A 77 -101.27 40.33 -13.01
C GLN A 77 -101.78 38.90 -13.27
N ASN A 78 -102.96 38.78 -13.88
CA ASN A 78 -103.57 37.49 -14.22
C ASN A 78 -102.75 36.68 -15.23
N ARG A 79 -101.86 37.30 -16.01
CA ARG A 79 -100.98 36.59 -16.95
C ARG A 79 -99.59 36.29 -16.39
N LEU A 80 -99.02 37.20 -15.62
CA LEU A 80 -97.65 37.05 -15.11
C LEU A 80 -97.54 36.01 -14.00
N VAL A 81 -98.53 35.93 -13.10
CA VAL A 81 -98.49 34.97 -11.99
C VAL A 81 -98.49 33.51 -12.51
N PRO A 82 -99.41 33.08 -13.41
CA PRO A 82 -99.38 31.73 -13.94
C PRO A 82 -98.12 31.42 -14.74
N PHE A 83 -97.59 32.40 -15.49
CA PHE A 83 -96.36 32.23 -16.26
C PHE A 83 -95.15 31.96 -15.38
N ALA A 84 -94.98 32.73 -14.29
CA ALA A 84 -93.88 32.52 -13.34
C ALA A 84 -93.99 31.17 -12.63
N THR A 85 -95.20 30.75 -12.25
CA THR A 85 -95.45 29.44 -11.63
C THR A 85 -95.15 28.28 -12.59
N ASP A 86 -95.57 28.35 -13.85
CA ASP A 86 -95.27 27.32 -14.87
C ASP A 86 -93.77 27.20 -15.12
N MET A 87 -93.05 28.32 -15.21
CA MET A 87 -91.59 28.32 -15.36
C MET A 87 -90.88 27.66 -14.18
N TYR A 88 -91.29 27.95 -12.95
CA TYR A 88 -90.68 27.35 -11.75
C TYR A 88 -90.88 25.83 -11.70
N LEU A 89 -92.09 25.36 -12.00
CA LEU A 89 -92.41 23.93 -12.00
C LEU A 89 -91.58 23.16 -13.05
N ARG A 90 -91.44 23.71 -14.26
CA ARG A 90 -90.62 23.09 -15.31
C ARG A 90 -89.15 23.00 -14.93
N LEU A 91 -88.60 24.07 -14.34
CA LEU A 91 -87.20 24.09 -13.93
C LEU A 91 -86.90 23.05 -12.83
N ALA A 92 -87.83 22.89 -11.87
CA ALA A 92 -87.72 21.86 -10.84
C ALA A 92 -87.77 20.44 -11.43
N GLU A 93 -88.67 20.20 -12.37
CA GLU A 93 -88.80 18.90 -13.05
C GLU A 93 -87.54 18.54 -13.86
N ASP A 94 -87.00 19.50 -14.63
CA ASP A 94 -85.81 19.30 -15.45
C ASP A 94 -84.55 19.06 -14.60
N SER A 95 -84.44 19.71 -13.45
CA SER A 95 -83.33 19.50 -12.50
C SER A 95 -83.34 18.09 -11.91
N GLU A 96 -84.51 17.56 -11.56
CA GLU A 96 -84.64 16.20 -11.02
C GLU A 96 -84.32 15.14 -12.09
N LYS A 97 -84.76 15.36 -13.35
CA LYS A 97 -84.37 14.48 -14.48
C LYS A 97 -82.86 14.44 -14.69
N LEU A 98 -82.20 15.59 -14.65
CA LEU A 98 -80.74 15.67 -14.83
C LEU A 98 -80.00 14.90 -13.73
N LYS A 99 -80.43 15.05 -12.47
CA LYS A 99 -79.85 14.34 -11.33
C LYS A 99 -79.95 12.82 -11.49
N GLN A 100 -81.10 12.32 -11.92
CA GLN A 100 -81.32 10.89 -12.15
C GLN A 100 -80.44 10.35 -13.29
N GLN A 101 -80.24 11.14 -14.34
CA GLN A 101 -79.38 10.76 -15.46
C GLN A 101 -77.91 10.63 -15.04
N ILE A 102 -77.39 11.58 -14.28
CA ILE A 102 -76.00 11.55 -13.78
C ILE A 102 -75.77 10.32 -12.90
N GLN A 103 -76.69 9.99 -11.99
CA GLN A 103 -76.57 8.80 -11.15
C GLN A 103 -76.52 7.51 -11.96
N LYS A 104 -77.34 7.41 -13.01
CA LYS A 104 -77.38 6.24 -13.89
C LYS A 104 -76.07 6.06 -14.66
N GLU A 105 -75.50 7.14 -15.20
CA GLU A 105 -74.24 7.08 -15.95
C GLU A 105 -73.06 6.64 -15.07
N ILE A 106 -72.99 7.11 -13.82
CA ILE A 106 -71.95 6.68 -12.86
C ILE A 106 -72.04 5.18 -12.57
N GLN A 107 -73.24 4.65 -12.34
CA GLN A 107 -73.43 3.22 -12.08
C GLN A 107 -73.05 2.36 -13.29
N GLN A 108 -73.37 2.82 -14.50
CA GLN A 108 -72.99 2.12 -15.73
C GLN A 108 -71.48 2.09 -15.92
N LEU A 109 -70.78 3.20 -15.62
CA LEU A 109 -69.33 3.27 -15.73
C LEU A 109 -68.63 2.30 -14.77
N GLN A 110 -69.13 2.19 -13.53
CA GLN A 110 -68.61 1.22 -12.56
C GLN A 110 -68.85 -0.23 -13.00
N ALA A 111 -70.04 -0.54 -13.53
CA ALA A 111 -70.36 -1.87 -14.03
C ALA A 111 -69.49 -2.28 -15.24
N GLN A 112 -69.11 -1.33 -16.10
CA GLN A 112 -68.23 -1.58 -17.24
C GLN A 112 -66.77 -1.85 -16.84
N LEU A 113 -66.28 -1.23 -15.77
CA LEU A 113 -64.87 -1.38 -15.34
C LEU A 113 -64.63 -2.59 -14.44
N ALA A 114 -65.64 -3.03 -13.67
CA ALA A 114 -65.54 -4.18 -12.77
C ALA A 114 -65.01 -5.48 -13.40
N PRO A 115 -65.41 -5.90 -14.62
CA PRO A 115 -64.96 -7.17 -15.19
C PRO A 115 -63.49 -7.17 -15.64
N HIS A 116 -62.87 -6.01 -15.87
CA HIS A 116 -61.52 -5.91 -16.47
C HIS A 116 -60.36 -5.89 -15.45
N ALA A 117 -60.63 -5.80 -14.15
CA ALA A 117 -59.57 -5.78 -13.13
C ALA A 117 -58.75 -7.08 -13.09
N ASN A 118 -59.44 -8.23 -13.19
CA ASN A 118 -58.79 -9.55 -13.23
C ASN A 118 -57.95 -9.73 -14.51
N ASP A 119 -58.36 -9.11 -15.62
CA ASP A 119 -57.62 -9.16 -16.89
C ASP A 119 -56.27 -8.42 -16.77
N VAL A 120 -56.24 -7.28 -16.08
CA VAL A 120 -55.02 -6.50 -15.82
C VAL A 120 -54.05 -7.26 -14.92
N ASP A 121 -54.51 -7.81 -13.81
CA ASP A 121 -53.66 -8.62 -12.92
C ASP A 121 -53.10 -9.87 -13.62
N SER A 122 -53.93 -10.51 -14.45
CA SER A 122 -53.52 -11.65 -15.27
C SER A 122 -52.51 -11.26 -16.36
N ALA A 123 -52.61 -10.05 -16.92
CA ALA A 123 -51.64 -9.54 -17.88
C ALA A 123 -50.29 -9.21 -17.21
N ILE A 124 -50.31 -8.56 -16.05
CA ILE A 124 -49.09 -8.26 -15.27
C ILE A 124 -48.38 -9.56 -14.85
N SER A 125 -49.13 -10.53 -14.34
CA SER A 125 -48.57 -11.83 -13.91
C SER A 125 -47.91 -12.57 -15.08
N ARG A 126 -48.56 -12.59 -16.27
CA ARG A 126 -47.96 -13.15 -17.49
C ARG A 126 -46.69 -12.42 -17.90
N ASN A 127 -46.70 -11.08 -17.89
CA ASN A 127 -45.52 -10.29 -18.23
C ASN A 127 -44.34 -10.54 -17.27
N ILE A 128 -44.60 -10.73 -15.97
CA ILE A 128 -43.55 -11.09 -14.99
C ILE A 128 -43.00 -12.49 -15.27
N GLN A 129 -43.86 -13.47 -15.56
CA GLN A 129 -43.42 -14.83 -15.92
C GLN A 129 -42.61 -14.85 -17.21
N GLU A 130 -43.05 -14.11 -18.24
CA GLU A 130 -42.30 -13.96 -19.50
C GLU A 130 -40.95 -13.26 -19.28
N LEU A 131 -40.90 -12.23 -18.43
CA LEU A 131 -39.66 -11.54 -18.09
C LEU A 131 -38.71 -12.48 -17.33
N GLN A 132 -39.20 -13.25 -16.36
CA GLN A 132 -38.41 -14.27 -15.66
C GLN A 132 -37.88 -15.34 -16.62
N ALA A 133 -38.72 -15.84 -17.53
CA ALA A 133 -38.33 -16.82 -18.53
C ALA A 133 -37.27 -16.27 -19.51
N LYS A 134 -37.36 -14.99 -19.87
CA LYS A 134 -36.37 -14.30 -20.70
C LYS A 134 -35.05 -14.06 -19.96
N LEU A 135 -35.08 -13.73 -18.67
CA LEU A 135 -33.89 -13.41 -17.88
C LEU A 135 -33.14 -14.64 -17.34
N ALA A 136 -33.84 -15.75 -17.08
CA ALA A 136 -33.25 -16.98 -16.59
C ALA A 136 -32.04 -17.50 -17.42
N PRO A 137 -32.10 -17.58 -18.76
CA PRO A 137 -30.95 -18.02 -19.55
C PRO A 137 -29.75 -17.06 -19.44
N TYR A 138 -29.98 -15.74 -19.37
CA TYR A 138 -28.90 -14.76 -19.20
C TYR A 138 -28.23 -14.88 -17.82
N ALA A 139 -28.99 -15.15 -16.77
CA ALA A 139 -28.44 -15.37 -15.43
C ALA A 139 -27.58 -16.65 -15.36
N GLU A 140 -28.03 -17.73 -16.01
CA GLU A 140 -27.27 -18.98 -16.04
C GLU A 140 -26.03 -18.87 -16.95
N GLU A 141 -26.14 -18.16 -18.06
CA GLU A 141 -25.00 -17.83 -18.93
C GLU A 141 -23.95 -17.00 -18.18
N LEU A 142 -24.38 -15.94 -17.48
CA LEU A 142 -23.48 -15.11 -16.67
C LEU A 142 -22.78 -15.93 -15.59
N LYS A 143 -23.51 -16.77 -14.85
CA LYS A 143 -22.94 -17.67 -13.83
C LYS A 143 -21.93 -18.63 -14.45
N THR A 144 -22.23 -19.18 -15.62
CA THR A 144 -21.34 -20.08 -16.36
C THR A 144 -20.06 -19.35 -16.78
N GLN A 145 -20.18 -18.16 -17.37
CA GLN A 145 -19.03 -17.33 -17.78
C GLN A 145 -18.16 -16.92 -16.59
N VAL A 146 -18.77 -16.52 -15.46
CA VAL A 146 -18.03 -16.18 -14.24
C VAL A 146 -17.23 -17.38 -13.72
N ASN A 147 -17.85 -18.57 -13.68
CA ASN A 147 -17.17 -19.79 -13.22
C ASN A 147 -16.03 -20.21 -14.17
N GLN A 148 -16.25 -20.10 -15.48
CA GLN A 148 -15.21 -20.38 -16.49
C GLN A 148 -14.04 -19.41 -16.35
N ASN A 149 -14.31 -18.10 -16.30
CA ASN A 149 -13.30 -17.06 -16.14
C ASN A 149 -12.51 -17.20 -14.83
N ALA A 150 -13.19 -17.54 -13.72
CA ALA A 150 -12.54 -17.81 -12.44
C ALA A 150 -11.63 -19.05 -12.51
N GLY A 151 -12.08 -20.11 -13.18
CA GLY A 151 -11.29 -21.31 -13.42
C GLY A 151 -10.06 -21.06 -14.31
N GLU A 152 -10.22 -20.28 -15.37
CA GLU A 152 -9.11 -19.86 -16.24
C GLU A 152 -8.10 -18.98 -15.51
N LEU A 153 -8.58 -17.99 -14.74
CA LEU A 153 -7.73 -17.14 -13.92
C LEU A 153 -6.93 -17.96 -12.91
N ARG A 154 -7.59 -18.90 -12.22
CA ARG A 154 -6.93 -19.80 -11.28
C ARG A 154 -5.83 -20.61 -11.95
N ARG A 155 -6.09 -21.20 -13.12
CA ARG A 155 -5.09 -21.96 -13.89
C ARG A 155 -3.91 -21.07 -14.30
N LYS A 156 -4.15 -19.83 -14.75
CA LYS A 156 -3.09 -18.88 -15.11
C LYS A 156 -2.23 -18.52 -13.90
N LEU A 157 -2.85 -18.29 -12.74
CA LEU A 157 -2.12 -18.00 -11.50
C LEU A 157 -1.32 -19.20 -11.01
N GLU A 158 -1.86 -20.41 -11.09
CA GLU A 158 -1.13 -21.65 -10.74
C GLU A 158 0.09 -21.85 -11.65
N LEU A 159 -0.04 -21.63 -12.96
CA LEU A 159 1.09 -21.68 -13.91
C LEU A 159 2.14 -20.60 -13.63
N LEU A 160 1.70 -19.36 -13.37
CA LEU A 160 2.63 -18.26 -13.04
C LEU A 160 3.38 -18.55 -11.74
N ALA A 161 2.71 -19.09 -10.73
CA ALA A 161 3.35 -19.48 -9.47
C ALA A 161 4.40 -20.58 -9.70
N GLN A 162 4.09 -21.59 -10.54
CA GLN A 162 5.05 -22.62 -10.94
C GLN A 162 6.25 -22.04 -11.72
N GLU A 163 6.02 -21.11 -12.64
CA GLU A 163 7.09 -20.45 -13.41
C GLU A 163 7.99 -19.60 -12.49
N VAL A 164 7.41 -18.84 -11.57
CA VAL A 164 8.16 -18.07 -10.57
C VAL A 164 8.96 -19.01 -9.67
N GLN A 165 8.38 -20.11 -9.21
CA GLN A 165 9.08 -21.11 -8.40
C GLN A 165 10.24 -21.75 -9.18
N ALA A 166 10.04 -22.11 -10.44
CA ALA A 166 11.07 -22.67 -11.30
C ALA A 166 12.21 -21.68 -11.53
N LYS A 167 11.91 -20.41 -11.84
CA LYS A 167 12.94 -19.36 -11.99
C LYS A 167 13.70 -19.09 -10.70
N LEU A 168 13.04 -19.12 -9.54
CA LEU A 168 13.72 -18.99 -8.25
C LEU A 168 14.66 -20.16 -7.99
N GLN A 169 14.26 -21.39 -8.31
CA GLN A 169 15.11 -22.58 -8.20
C GLN A 169 16.30 -22.53 -9.18
N GLU A 170 16.08 -22.11 -10.42
CA GLU A 170 17.13 -21.94 -11.43
C GLU A 170 18.15 -20.89 -10.97
N ASN A 171 17.69 -19.69 -10.60
CA ASN A 171 18.56 -18.62 -10.10
C ASN A 171 19.35 -19.05 -8.87
N MET A 172 18.76 -19.87 -7.99
CA MET A 172 19.46 -20.42 -6.83
C MET A 172 20.54 -21.42 -7.24
N GLY A 173 20.23 -22.33 -8.16
CA GLY A 173 21.22 -23.26 -8.71
C GLY A 173 22.39 -22.54 -9.40
N SER A 174 22.10 -21.45 -10.13
CA SER A 174 23.11 -20.56 -10.70
C SER A 174 23.95 -19.89 -9.62
N LEU A 175 23.34 -19.32 -8.58
CA LEU A 175 24.05 -18.69 -7.47
C LEU A 175 24.98 -19.68 -6.74
N GLN A 176 24.48 -20.87 -6.44
CA GLN A 176 25.29 -21.94 -5.85
C GLN A 176 26.47 -22.33 -6.75
N THR A 177 26.25 -22.44 -8.06
CA THR A 177 27.30 -22.76 -9.04
C THR A 177 28.34 -21.65 -9.15
N SER A 178 27.91 -20.39 -9.09
CA SER A 178 28.80 -19.23 -9.10
C SER A 178 29.59 -19.07 -7.81
N LEU A 179 29.01 -19.40 -6.65
CA LEU A 179 29.64 -19.18 -5.35
C LEU A 179 30.48 -20.36 -4.86
N SER A 180 30.15 -21.61 -5.23
CA SER A 180 30.87 -22.81 -4.78
C SER A 180 32.39 -22.75 -5.04
N PRO A 181 32.88 -22.24 -6.20
CA PRO A 181 34.31 -22.11 -6.45
C PRO A 181 35.04 -21.23 -5.42
N TYR A 182 34.38 -20.26 -4.77
CA TYR A 182 35.04 -19.39 -3.79
C TYR A 182 35.41 -20.13 -2.50
N ALA A 183 34.61 -21.11 -2.06
CA ALA A 183 34.97 -21.93 -0.92
C ALA A 183 36.20 -22.82 -1.23
N ASP A 184 36.26 -23.35 -2.45
CA ASP A 184 37.43 -24.10 -2.94
C ASP A 184 38.67 -23.21 -3.06
N GLU A 185 38.51 -22.02 -3.60
CA GLU A 185 39.57 -21.03 -3.73
C GLU A 185 40.11 -20.62 -2.35
N LEU A 186 39.23 -20.34 -1.38
CA LEU A 186 39.62 -20.04 -0.01
C LEU A 186 40.44 -21.19 0.60
N GLN A 187 39.99 -22.43 0.45
CA GLN A 187 40.72 -23.60 0.94
C GLN A 187 42.10 -23.74 0.27
N GLN A 188 42.18 -23.49 -1.03
CA GLN A 188 43.43 -23.52 -1.78
C GLN A 188 44.37 -22.41 -1.34
N GLN A 189 43.88 -21.18 -1.18
CA GLN A 189 44.67 -20.03 -0.71
C GLN A 189 45.22 -20.27 0.69
N VAL A 190 44.40 -20.79 1.62
CA VAL A 190 44.86 -21.16 2.98
C VAL A 190 45.98 -22.19 2.93
N ASN A 191 45.80 -23.26 2.15
CA ASN A 191 46.82 -24.29 2.01
C ASN A 191 48.10 -23.73 1.38
N GLN A 192 47.98 -22.93 0.31
CA GLN A 192 49.14 -22.34 -0.37
C GLN A 192 49.92 -21.41 0.56
N LYS A 193 49.26 -20.48 1.26
CA LYS A 193 49.93 -19.55 2.17
C LYS A 193 50.63 -20.28 3.31
N VAL A 194 50.02 -21.33 3.84
CA VAL A 194 50.64 -22.19 4.85
C VAL A 194 51.90 -22.88 4.30
N GLU A 195 51.84 -23.43 3.10
CA GLU A 195 53.00 -24.06 2.47
C GLU A 195 54.09 -23.04 2.10
N ASP A 196 53.74 -21.82 1.70
CA ASP A 196 54.69 -20.73 1.45
C ASP A 196 55.44 -20.38 2.75
N ILE A 197 54.71 -20.24 3.86
CA ILE A 197 55.29 -19.97 5.18
C ILE A 197 56.25 -21.11 5.57
N LYS A 198 55.84 -22.39 5.45
CA LYS A 198 56.72 -23.55 5.74
C LYS A 198 57.93 -23.61 4.83
N GLY A 199 57.74 -23.36 3.54
CA GLY A 199 58.77 -23.35 2.51
C GLY A 199 59.84 -22.30 2.79
N SER A 200 59.45 -21.15 3.38
CA SER A 200 60.39 -20.09 3.77
C SER A 200 61.22 -20.41 5.02
N MET A 201 60.71 -21.25 5.94
CA MET A 201 61.37 -21.55 7.22
C MET A 201 62.64 -22.39 7.07
N THR A 202 62.64 -23.32 6.11
CA THR A 202 63.76 -24.27 5.93
C THR A 202 65.03 -23.56 5.43
N PRO A 203 65.00 -22.85 4.29
CA PRO A 203 66.17 -22.14 3.79
C PRO A 203 66.67 -21.09 4.78
N TYR A 204 65.74 -20.44 5.49
CA TYR A 204 66.08 -19.44 6.48
C TYR A 204 66.86 -20.02 7.68
N ALA A 205 66.39 -21.14 8.24
CA ALA A 205 67.10 -21.84 9.30
C ALA A 205 68.49 -22.32 8.86
N ASP A 206 68.61 -22.80 7.62
CA ASP A 206 69.88 -23.29 7.09
C ASP A 206 70.87 -22.15 6.81
N GLU A 207 70.40 -20.99 6.35
CA GLU A 207 71.20 -19.78 6.18
C GLU A 207 71.76 -19.28 7.53
N LEU A 208 70.92 -19.26 8.57
CA LEU A 208 71.37 -18.91 9.92
C LEU A 208 72.46 -19.87 10.42
N LYS A 209 72.28 -21.18 10.26
CA LYS A 209 73.29 -22.19 10.66
C LYS A 209 74.61 -21.97 9.91
N ALA A 210 74.55 -21.70 8.60
CA ALA A 210 75.72 -21.43 7.77
C ALA A 210 76.48 -20.19 8.26
N LYS A 211 75.78 -19.14 8.70
CA LYS A 211 76.41 -17.95 9.30
C LYS A 211 77.06 -18.22 10.64
N VAL A 212 76.41 -19.01 11.50
CA VAL A 212 77.05 -19.48 12.73
C VAL A 212 78.33 -20.25 12.40
N ASP A 213 78.29 -21.19 11.46
CA ASP A 213 79.48 -21.95 11.07
C ASP A 213 80.61 -21.08 10.52
N GLN A 214 80.27 -20.13 9.65
CA GLN A 214 81.23 -19.20 9.07
C GLN A 214 81.96 -18.41 10.17
N THR A 215 81.23 -17.77 11.09
CA THR A 215 81.88 -16.99 12.16
C THR A 215 82.67 -17.88 13.11
N MET A 216 82.20 -19.08 13.42
CA MET A 216 82.95 -20.01 14.29
C MET A 216 84.27 -20.43 13.65
N ALA A 217 84.31 -20.62 12.33
CA ALA A 217 85.53 -20.88 11.58
C ALA A 217 86.48 -19.67 11.57
N GLU A 218 85.95 -18.45 11.36
CA GLU A 218 86.74 -17.21 11.44
C GLU A 218 87.36 -17.02 12.82
N LEU A 219 86.58 -17.19 13.89
CA LEU A 219 87.07 -17.14 15.27
C LEU A 219 88.15 -18.20 15.55
N ARG A 220 87.96 -19.43 15.06
CA ARG A 220 88.95 -20.50 15.19
C ARG A 220 90.26 -20.17 14.47
N ASN A 221 90.20 -19.54 13.30
CA ASN A 221 91.39 -19.11 12.59
C ASN A 221 92.13 -17.98 13.32
N SER A 222 91.39 -17.03 13.90
CA SER A 222 91.95 -15.95 14.73
C SER A 222 92.60 -16.47 16.02
N LEU A 223 92.29 -17.69 16.44
CA LEU A 223 92.93 -18.37 17.58
C LEU A 223 94.25 -19.09 17.22
N SER A 224 94.66 -19.12 15.95
CA SER A 224 95.91 -19.76 15.51
C SER A 224 97.20 -19.20 16.16
N PRO A 225 97.33 -17.88 16.46
CA PRO A 225 98.55 -17.32 17.04
C PRO A 225 98.82 -17.67 18.51
N TYR A 226 97.90 -18.36 19.20
CA TYR A 226 98.01 -18.66 20.64
C TYR A 226 98.66 -20.01 20.91
N THR A 227 99.09 -20.21 22.17
CA THR A 227 99.63 -21.50 22.63
C THR A 227 98.61 -22.63 22.44
N GLN A 228 99.10 -23.83 22.11
CA GLN A 228 98.27 -25.00 21.79
C GLN A 228 97.21 -25.33 22.86
N ASP A 229 97.55 -25.27 24.15
CA ASP A 229 96.61 -25.55 25.24
C ASP A 229 95.42 -24.56 25.28
N VAL A 230 95.70 -23.28 25.05
CA VAL A 230 94.70 -22.21 24.98
C VAL A 230 93.83 -22.38 23.74
N GLN A 231 94.45 -22.72 22.61
CA GLN A 231 93.74 -22.97 21.35
C GLN A 231 92.77 -24.14 21.48
N GLU A 232 93.19 -25.27 22.08
CA GLU A 232 92.31 -26.42 22.31
C GLU A 232 91.13 -26.09 23.22
N GLN A 233 91.38 -25.36 24.32
CA GLN A 233 90.32 -24.96 25.23
C GLN A 233 89.29 -24.05 24.55
N LEU A 234 89.74 -23.04 23.80
CA LEU A 234 88.86 -22.10 23.13
C LEU A 234 88.11 -22.75 21.96
N ASN A 235 88.75 -23.66 21.22
CA ASN A 235 88.08 -24.45 20.18
C ASN A 235 86.93 -25.29 20.76
N ARG A 236 87.13 -25.96 21.90
CA ARG A 236 86.04 -26.69 22.58
C ARG A 236 84.88 -25.77 22.98
N GLN A 237 85.17 -24.53 23.38
CA GLN A 237 84.13 -23.54 23.70
C GLN A 237 83.37 -23.05 22.46
N LEU A 238 84.06 -22.79 21.36
CA LEU A 238 83.45 -22.40 20.08
C LEU A 238 82.56 -23.52 19.53
N GLU A 239 83.02 -24.77 19.57
CA GLU A 239 82.24 -25.94 19.16
C GLU A 239 80.96 -26.09 20.00
N GLY A 240 81.07 -25.94 21.33
CA GLY A 240 79.92 -25.97 22.23
C GLY A 240 78.91 -24.85 21.97
N MET A 241 79.38 -23.63 21.70
CA MET A 241 78.52 -22.49 21.35
C MET A 241 77.84 -22.71 20.00
N SER A 242 78.59 -23.13 18.98
CA SER A 242 78.06 -23.47 17.66
C SER A 242 76.93 -24.50 17.76
N PHE A 243 77.17 -25.58 18.50
CA PHE A 243 76.15 -26.62 18.72
C PHE A 243 74.88 -26.06 19.38
N GLN A 244 75.01 -25.25 20.44
CA GLN A 244 73.87 -24.66 21.13
C GLN A 244 73.07 -23.68 20.25
N MET A 245 73.76 -22.85 19.47
CA MET A 245 73.12 -21.89 18.56
C MET A 245 72.37 -22.61 17.44
N LYS A 246 72.99 -23.62 16.81
CA LYS A 246 72.33 -24.43 15.78
C LYS A 246 71.12 -25.17 16.33
N LYS A 247 71.23 -25.76 17.52
CA LYS A 247 70.10 -26.41 18.19
C LYS A 247 68.96 -25.43 18.42
N SER A 248 69.26 -24.21 18.87
CA SER A 248 68.23 -23.18 19.10
C SER A 248 67.54 -22.73 17.81
N ILE A 249 68.25 -22.71 16.67
CA ILE A 249 67.68 -22.44 15.35
C ILE A 249 66.72 -23.59 14.94
N GLU A 250 67.10 -24.85 15.17
CA GLU A 250 66.23 -26.00 14.88
C GLU A 250 64.99 -26.03 15.78
N ASP A 251 65.17 -25.80 17.07
CA ASP A 251 64.06 -25.76 18.04
C ASP A 251 63.07 -24.64 17.67
N LEU A 252 63.56 -23.47 17.26
CA LEU A 252 62.74 -22.38 16.76
C LEU A 252 61.98 -22.79 15.48
N ARG A 253 62.68 -23.37 14.51
CA ARG A 253 62.07 -23.83 13.26
C ARG A 253 60.94 -24.83 13.55
N ALA A 254 61.18 -25.80 14.44
CA ALA A 254 60.17 -26.79 14.81
C ALA A 254 58.93 -26.14 15.43
N GLN A 255 59.10 -25.19 16.36
CA GLN A 255 57.99 -24.45 16.98
C GLN A 255 57.21 -23.63 15.94
N LEU A 256 57.90 -22.97 15.02
CA LEU A 256 57.26 -22.19 13.96
C LEU A 256 56.45 -23.06 12.99
N LEU A 257 56.99 -24.24 12.62
CA LEU A 257 56.28 -25.21 11.78
C LEU A 257 55.01 -25.73 12.49
N GLU A 258 55.12 -26.09 13.76
CA GLU A 258 53.98 -26.52 14.58
C GLU A 258 52.88 -25.44 14.62
N ARG A 259 53.24 -24.18 14.90
CA ARG A 259 52.28 -23.07 14.93
C ARG A 259 51.66 -22.75 13.57
N THR A 260 52.40 -22.99 12.49
CA THR A 260 51.89 -22.80 11.13
C THR A 260 50.87 -23.89 10.79
N GLU A 261 51.10 -25.13 11.23
CA GLU A 261 50.09 -26.20 11.10
C GLU A 261 48.87 -25.96 11.99
N ASP A 262 49.05 -25.49 13.22
CA ASP A 262 47.93 -25.08 14.07
C ASP A 262 47.06 -24.03 13.36
N LEU A 263 47.68 -23.03 12.74
CA LEU A 263 46.97 -22.01 11.96
C LEU A 263 46.17 -22.64 10.81
N ARG A 264 46.76 -23.58 10.07
CA ARG A 264 46.07 -24.32 9.00
C ARG A 264 44.84 -25.06 9.52
N LEU A 265 44.98 -25.77 10.64
CA LEU A 265 43.90 -26.55 11.25
C LEU A 265 42.76 -25.66 11.75
N LYS A 266 43.05 -24.42 12.16
CA LYS A 266 42.03 -23.46 12.56
C LYS A 266 41.37 -22.73 11.38
N LEU A 267 42.09 -22.51 10.27
CA LEU A 267 41.57 -21.84 9.08
C LEU A 267 40.81 -22.77 8.12
N SER A 268 41.22 -24.03 7.98
CA SER A 268 40.61 -24.98 7.03
C SER A 268 39.10 -25.20 7.27
N PRO A 269 38.61 -25.32 8.53
CA PRO A 269 37.18 -25.45 8.78
C PRO A 269 36.36 -24.26 8.26
N LEU A 270 36.92 -23.06 8.15
CA LEU A 270 36.17 -21.89 7.65
C LEU A 270 35.76 -22.03 6.18
N ALA A 271 36.62 -22.65 5.37
CA ALA A 271 36.31 -22.94 3.97
C ALA A 271 35.24 -24.04 3.86
N GLN A 272 35.28 -25.04 4.75
CA GLN A 272 34.24 -26.06 4.82
C GLN A 272 32.90 -25.48 5.28
N GLU A 273 32.89 -24.68 6.36
CA GLU A 273 31.69 -23.96 6.83
C GLU A 273 31.10 -23.10 5.68
N MET A 274 31.96 -22.44 4.89
CA MET A 274 31.52 -21.64 3.74
C MET A 274 30.84 -22.51 2.69
N ARG A 275 31.44 -23.65 2.34
CA ARG A 275 30.83 -24.61 1.40
C ARG A 275 29.49 -25.11 1.90
N GLU A 276 29.38 -25.50 3.16
CA GLU A 276 28.13 -25.98 3.76
C GLU A 276 27.05 -24.88 3.71
N LYS A 277 27.42 -23.64 4.01
CA LYS A 277 26.51 -22.50 3.95
C LYS A 277 26.02 -22.19 2.53
N LEU A 278 26.91 -22.29 1.54
CA LEU A 278 26.58 -22.12 0.12
C LEU A 278 25.70 -23.25 -0.44
N GLN A 279 25.70 -24.42 0.20
CA GLN A 279 24.84 -25.56 -0.14
C GLN A 279 23.49 -25.55 0.58
N GLY A 280 23.24 -24.58 1.46
CA GLY A 280 21.99 -24.44 2.20
C GLY A 280 20.81 -23.96 1.36
N ASP A 281 19.63 -23.91 1.99
CA ASP A 281 18.39 -23.47 1.34
C ASP A 281 18.46 -21.99 0.92
N ALA A 282 17.75 -21.65 -0.16
CA ALA A 282 17.78 -20.30 -0.75
C ALA A 282 17.35 -19.19 0.22
N ALA A 283 16.38 -19.46 1.09
CA ALA A 283 15.92 -18.52 2.10
C ALA A 283 17.01 -18.25 3.14
N ASP A 284 17.67 -19.30 3.63
CA ASP A 284 18.78 -19.17 4.57
C ASP A 284 19.96 -18.44 3.91
N LEU A 285 20.35 -18.80 2.68
CA LEU A 285 21.46 -18.16 1.98
C LEU A 285 21.20 -16.66 1.79
N ARG A 286 19.98 -16.27 1.37
CA ARG A 286 19.62 -14.86 1.16
C ARG A 286 19.72 -14.03 2.44
N GLU A 287 19.28 -14.57 3.57
CA GLU A 287 19.27 -13.81 4.83
C GLU A 287 20.61 -13.85 5.57
N SER A 288 21.40 -14.91 5.37
CA SER A 288 22.57 -15.18 6.21
C SER A 288 23.92 -15.03 5.50
N LEU A 289 23.98 -14.93 4.16
CA LEU A 289 25.26 -14.87 3.43
C LEU A 289 26.10 -13.64 3.81
N THR A 290 25.52 -12.44 3.77
CA THR A 290 26.24 -11.20 4.14
C THR A 290 26.79 -11.24 5.57
N PRO A 291 25.98 -11.47 6.63
CA PRO A 291 26.50 -11.53 7.99
C PRO A 291 27.47 -12.72 8.20
N TYR A 292 27.29 -13.82 7.47
CA TYR A 292 28.23 -14.94 7.48
C TYR A 292 29.60 -14.53 6.90
N MET A 293 29.64 -13.86 5.75
CA MET A 293 30.89 -13.43 5.11
C MET A 293 31.64 -12.41 5.97
N GLU A 294 30.93 -11.47 6.62
CA GLU A 294 31.53 -10.56 7.59
C GLU A 294 32.11 -11.32 8.79
N GLY A 295 31.37 -12.29 9.32
CA GLY A 295 31.81 -13.16 10.41
C GLY A 295 33.03 -14.01 10.04
N LEU A 296 33.07 -14.56 8.82
CA LEU A 296 34.16 -15.37 8.31
C LEU A 296 35.46 -14.56 8.20
N ASN A 297 35.39 -13.35 7.63
CA ASN A 297 36.53 -12.42 7.60
C ASN A 297 37.06 -12.13 9.00
N LYS A 298 36.16 -11.83 9.95
CA LYS A 298 36.54 -11.56 11.34
C LYS A 298 37.19 -12.77 12.01
N LYS A 299 36.67 -13.99 11.79
CA LYS A 299 37.26 -15.23 12.30
C LYS A 299 38.66 -15.44 11.72
N MET A 300 38.85 -15.25 10.42
CA MET A 300 40.14 -15.39 9.75
C MET A 300 41.17 -14.39 10.30
N ASP A 301 40.79 -13.11 10.40
CA ASP A 301 41.63 -12.06 11.00
C ASP A 301 42.02 -12.41 12.45
N GLN A 302 41.07 -12.95 13.23
CA GLN A 302 41.36 -13.40 14.60
C GLN A 302 42.38 -14.53 14.62
N GLN A 303 42.26 -15.55 13.76
CA GLN A 303 43.21 -16.67 13.74
C GLN A 303 44.62 -16.23 13.32
N ILE A 304 44.70 -15.31 12.36
CA ILE A 304 45.97 -14.72 11.92
C ILE A 304 46.61 -13.89 13.05
N GLU A 305 45.82 -13.11 13.77
CA GLU A 305 46.31 -12.30 14.89
C GLU A 305 46.75 -13.17 16.08
N GLU A 306 46.00 -14.23 16.40
CA GLU A 306 46.42 -15.23 17.39
C GLU A 306 47.77 -15.86 17.02
N PHE A 307 47.96 -16.26 15.76
CA PHE A 307 49.22 -16.78 15.27
C PHE A 307 50.36 -15.75 15.45
N ARG A 308 50.12 -14.48 15.10
CA ARG A 308 51.11 -13.39 15.27
C ARG A 308 51.54 -13.22 16.72
N GLN A 309 50.58 -13.21 17.64
CA GLN A 309 50.84 -13.03 19.07
C GLN A 309 51.65 -14.19 19.65
N VAL A 310 51.40 -15.41 19.18
CA VAL A 310 52.14 -16.60 19.61
C VAL A 310 53.55 -16.64 19.01
N VAL A 311 53.69 -16.28 17.72
CA VAL A 311 54.96 -16.36 17.00
C VAL A 311 55.91 -15.21 17.36
N GLY A 312 55.40 -14.00 17.59
CA GLY A 312 56.22 -12.81 17.91
C GLY A 312 57.27 -13.03 19.01
N PRO A 313 56.90 -13.57 20.19
CA PRO A 313 57.84 -13.82 21.28
C PRO A 313 58.97 -14.80 20.94
N TYR A 314 58.78 -15.73 19.99
CA TYR A 314 59.87 -16.62 19.57
C TYR A 314 61.07 -15.85 19.03
N GLY A 315 60.79 -14.73 18.36
CA GLY A 315 61.82 -13.88 17.82
C GLY A 315 62.65 -13.14 18.85
N GLU A 316 61.96 -12.54 19.80
CA GLU A 316 62.60 -11.86 20.92
C GLU A 316 63.39 -12.82 21.80
N ASN A 317 62.87 -14.04 22.01
CA ASN A 317 63.53 -15.07 22.80
C ASN A 317 64.81 -15.56 22.12
N PHE A 318 64.77 -15.82 20.81
CA PHE A 318 65.97 -16.20 20.04
C PHE A 318 67.01 -15.08 20.05
N ASN A 319 66.61 -13.84 19.79
CA ASN A 319 67.50 -12.68 19.83
C ASN A 319 68.15 -12.50 21.21
N ARG A 320 67.39 -12.69 22.31
CA ARG A 320 67.93 -12.60 23.68
C ARG A 320 68.96 -13.70 23.94
N LEU A 321 68.69 -14.92 23.50
CA LEU A 321 69.62 -16.05 23.63
C LEU A 321 70.90 -15.83 22.82
N LEU A 322 70.78 -15.35 21.58
CA LEU A 322 71.90 -15.00 20.71
C LEU A 322 72.84 -14.01 21.41
N VAL A 323 72.29 -12.88 21.88
CA VAL A 323 73.05 -11.84 22.58
C VAL A 323 73.73 -12.40 23.81
N GLN A 324 73.00 -13.16 24.61
CA GLN A 324 73.56 -13.77 25.82
C GLN A 324 74.76 -14.67 25.47
N LYS A 325 74.66 -15.51 24.44
CA LYS A 325 75.73 -16.42 24.04
C LYS A 325 76.93 -15.70 23.45
N VAL A 326 76.70 -14.68 22.64
CA VAL A 326 77.77 -13.83 22.11
C VAL A 326 78.50 -13.12 23.25
N GLU A 327 77.79 -12.53 24.22
CA GLU A 327 78.39 -11.85 25.37
C GLU A 327 79.12 -12.81 26.33
N GLU A 328 78.58 -14.00 26.56
CA GLU A 328 79.27 -15.08 27.30
C GLU A 328 80.61 -15.43 26.62
N MET A 329 80.65 -15.47 25.29
CA MET A 329 81.86 -15.76 24.53
C MET A 329 82.85 -14.61 24.54
N LYS A 330 82.40 -13.36 24.33
CA LYS A 330 83.26 -12.16 24.42
C LYS A 330 83.99 -12.10 25.76
N LYS A 331 83.28 -12.33 26.87
CA LYS A 331 83.88 -12.35 28.22
C LYS A 331 84.97 -13.41 28.36
N LYS A 332 84.78 -14.59 27.77
CA LYS A 332 85.77 -15.68 27.80
C LYS A 332 86.97 -15.41 26.88
N LEU A 333 86.77 -14.68 25.78
CA LEU A 333 87.82 -14.32 24.81
C LEU A 333 88.58 -13.04 25.17
N LYS A 334 88.04 -12.19 26.04
CA LYS A 334 88.64 -10.92 26.48
C LYS A 334 90.12 -11.00 26.90
N PRO A 335 90.59 -12.05 27.59
CA PRO A 335 92.01 -12.17 27.94
C PRO A 335 92.94 -12.44 26.75
N TYR A 336 92.38 -12.80 25.59
CA TYR A 336 93.12 -13.38 24.48
C TYR A 336 93.20 -12.43 23.27
N ALA A 337 92.15 -11.70 22.86
CA ALA A 337 92.27 -10.60 21.87
C ALA A 337 91.01 -9.76 21.71
N GLY A 338 91.19 -8.50 21.25
CA GLY A 338 90.11 -7.59 20.86
C GLY A 338 89.52 -7.86 19.46
N GLU A 339 90.31 -8.31 18.47
CA GLU A 339 89.80 -8.59 17.11
C GLU A 339 88.72 -9.68 17.06
N MET A 340 88.72 -10.62 18.01
CA MET A 340 87.67 -11.64 18.14
C MET A 340 86.32 -11.06 18.60
N GLU A 341 86.36 -9.94 19.32
CA GLU A 341 85.16 -9.22 19.77
C GLU A 341 84.41 -8.60 18.59
N ASP A 342 85.14 -8.17 17.56
CA ASP A 342 84.58 -7.63 16.32
C ASP A 342 83.86 -8.72 15.52
N HIS A 343 84.47 -9.90 15.34
CA HIS A 343 83.83 -11.05 14.69
C HIS A 343 82.52 -11.47 15.40
N LEU A 344 82.53 -11.49 16.73
CA LEU A 344 81.36 -11.83 17.54
C LEU A 344 80.26 -10.76 17.45
N SER A 345 80.63 -9.49 17.44
CA SER A 345 79.69 -8.38 17.28
C SER A 345 79.07 -8.36 15.87
N PHE A 346 79.86 -8.71 14.85
CA PHE A 346 79.37 -8.87 13.48
C PHE A 346 78.37 -10.01 13.37
N LEU A 347 78.63 -11.17 13.97
CA LEU A 347 77.69 -12.30 13.99
C LEU A 347 76.37 -11.95 14.70
N GLU A 348 76.44 -11.31 15.87
CA GLU A 348 75.24 -10.86 16.58
C GLU A 348 74.38 -9.98 15.68
N LYS A 349 75.00 -9.01 15.00
CA LYS A 349 74.31 -8.09 14.10
C LYS A 349 73.73 -8.81 12.88
N ASP A 350 74.53 -9.59 12.14
CA ASP A 350 74.08 -10.26 10.91
C ASP A 350 72.95 -11.26 11.19
N VAL A 351 73.08 -12.07 12.26
CA VAL A 351 72.01 -13.01 12.66
C VAL A 351 70.76 -12.24 13.07
N ARG A 352 70.87 -11.17 13.87
CA ARG A 352 69.71 -10.35 14.28
C ARG A 352 69.01 -9.69 13.09
N ASP A 353 69.77 -9.11 12.17
CA ASP A 353 69.21 -8.39 11.01
C ASP A 353 68.45 -9.35 10.09
N ARG A 354 69.03 -10.53 9.80
CA ARG A 354 68.36 -11.60 9.05
C ARG A 354 67.10 -12.07 9.77
N PHE A 355 67.19 -12.20 11.09
CA PHE A 355 66.10 -12.66 11.93
C PHE A 355 64.90 -11.74 11.89
N ASN A 356 65.15 -10.45 12.06
CA ASN A 356 64.11 -9.44 11.97
C ASN A 356 63.51 -9.42 10.55
N SER A 357 64.34 -9.51 9.51
CA SER A 357 63.87 -9.55 8.12
C SER A 357 62.96 -10.75 7.84
N PHE A 358 63.29 -11.94 8.34
CA PHE A 358 62.42 -13.12 8.22
C PHE A 358 61.11 -12.94 8.96
N PHE A 359 61.15 -12.44 10.20
CA PHE A 359 59.92 -12.21 10.97
C PHE A 359 59.01 -11.14 10.34
N ASP A 360 59.59 -10.11 9.75
CA ASP A 360 58.83 -9.11 9.00
C ASP A 360 58.21 -9.71 7.73
N SER A 361 58.95 -10.57 7.04
CA SER A 361 58.44 -11.31 5.87
C SER A 361 57.31 -12.27 6.27
N LEU A 362 57.46 -12.99 7.39
CA LEU A 362 56.44 -13.88 7.93
C LEU A 362 55.18 -13.12 8.35
N LYS A 363 55.32 -11.95 8.97
CA LYS A 363 54.19 -11.06 9.27
C LYS A 363 53.51 -10.56 8.00
N GLN A 364 54.27 -10.24 6.94
CA GLN A 364 53.71 -9.83 5.65
C GLN A 364 52.96 -10.96 4.96
N MET A 365 53.52 -12.16 4.91
CA MET A 365 52.87 -13.34 4.34
C MET A 365 51.56 -13.68 5.08
N ALA A 366 51.53 -13.49 6.39
CA ALA A 366 50.31 -13.63 7.19
C ALA A 366 49.29 -12.48 6.98
N ASN A 367 49.73 -11.32 6.49
CA ASN A 367 48.90 -10.13 6.28
C ASN A 367 48.35 -10.00 4.86
N GLU A 368 48.92 -10.71 3.90
CA GLU A 368 48.31 -10.82 2.58
C GLU A 368 46.97 -11.48 2.75
N LYS A 369 45.91 -10.66 2.80
CA LYS A 369 44.53 -11.14 2.86
C LYS A 369 44.37 -12.19 1.77
N ALA A 370 43.87 -13.36 2.15
CA ALA A 370 43.19 -14.21 1.20
C ALA A 370 42.11 -13.33 0.58
N ALA A 371 42.32 -12.90 -0.66
CA ALA A 371 41.39 -12.02 -1.33
C ALA A 371 40.17 -12.87 -1.62
N LEU A 372 39.16 -12.78 -0.75
CA LEU A 372 37.82 -13.18 -1.13
C LEU A 372 37.42 -12.26 -2.28
N PRO A 373 37.02 -12.82 -3.43
CA PRO A 373 36.62 -12.02 -4.56
C PRO A 373 35.50 -11.10 -4.10
N ALA A 374 35.65 -9.81 -4.40
CA ALA A 374 34.57 -8.87 -4.19
C ALA A 374 33.36 -9.43 -4.95
N LEU A 375 32.22 -9.58 -4.26
CA LEU A 375 30.95 -9.73 -4.95
C LEU A 375 30.76 -8.42 -5.72
N GLU A 376 31.17 -8.39 -6.98
CA GLU A 376 30.85 -7.29 -7.88
C GLU A 376 29.32 -7.27 -8.01
N GLU A 377 28.72 -6.14 -7.62
CA GLU A 377 27.28 -5.89 -7.56
C GLU A 377 26.56 -6.05 -8.91
#